data_AF-A0A522A1W5-F1
#
_entry.id   AF-A0A522A1W5-F1
#
_cell.length_a   1.000
_cell.length_b   1.000
_cell.length_c   1.000
_cell.angle_alpha   90.00
_cell.angle_beta   90.00
_cell.angle_gamma   90.00
#
_symmetry.space_group_name_H-M   'P 1'
#
loop_
_entity.id
_entity.type
_entity.pdbx_description
1 polymer ?
#
loop_
_entity_poly.entity_id
_entity_poly.type
_entity_poly.pdbx_seq_one_letter_code
_entity_poly.pdbx_strand_id
1 'polypeptide(L)' 'MDDHLLERLRRFHKDYFPDYKDKFQSLVEQGQHPTILFVGCSDSRLVPY' A
#
# COMPACT_ATOMS: atom_id res chain seq x y z
N MET A 1 -2.25 10.28 23.19
CA MET A 1 -3.18 10.33 22.04
C MET A 1 -2.36 9.93 20.82
N ASP A 2 -2.90 9.06 19.99
CA ASP A 2 -2.17 7.99 19.28
C ASP A 2 -1.30 8.46 18.10
N ASP A 3 -0.07 8.91 18.39
CA ASP A 3 0.91 9.39 17.39
C ASP A 3 1.46 8.27 16.48
N HIS A 4 1.17 7.00 16.77
CA HIS A 4 1.69 5.86 16.01
C HIS A 4 1.26 5.83 14.55
N LEU A 5 0.07 6.34 14.22
CA LEU A 5 -0.34 6.48 12.82
C LEU A 5 0.54 7.50 12.10
N LEU A 6 0.75 8.67 12.71
CA LEU A 6 1.58 9.73 12.13
C LEU A 6 3.04 9.31 12.01
N GLU A 7 3.56 8.57 12.98
CA GLU A 7 4.90 7.98 12.93
C GLU A 7 5.05 7.01 11.75
N ARG A 8 4.11 6.09 11.56
CA ARG A 8 4.13 5.14 10.43
C ARG A 8 4.03 5.85 9.08
N LEU A 9 3.23 6.91 8.97
CA LEU A 9 3.15 7.73 7.75
C LEU A 9 4.48 8.46 7.48
N ARG A 10 5.12 9.01 8.52
CA ARG A 10 6.44 9.64 8.39
C ARG A 10 7.49 8.63 7.92
N ARG A 11 7.49 7.41 8.48
CA ARG A 11 8.38 6.33 8.07
C ARG A 11 8.14 5.90 6.61
N PHE A 12 6.88 5.77 6.21
CA PHE A 12 6.55 5.48 4.81
C PHE A 12 7.13 6.54 3.87
N HIS A 13 6.93 7.83 4.17
CA HIS A 13 7.40 8.91 3.31
C HIS A 13 8.93 9.04 3.28
N LYS A 14 9.59 8.88 4.43
CA LYS A 14 11.05 9.10 4.55
C LYS A 14 11.88 7.92 4.10
N ASP A 15 11.39 6.70 4.36
CA ASP A 15 12.22 5.50 4.21
C ASP A 15 11.66 4.59 3.11
N TYR A 16 10.37 4.24 3.15
CA TYR A 16 9.82 3.23 2.23
C TYR A 16 9.55 3.78 0.81
N PHE A 17 8.92 4.94 0.70
CA PHE A 17 8.53 5.48 -0.61
C PHE A 17 9.72 5.75 -1.53
N PRO A 18 10.84 6.34 -1.07
CA PRO A 18 12.02 6.53 -1.92
C PRO A 18 12.54 5.22 -2.53
N ASP A 19 12.60 4.14 -1.74
CA ASP A 19 13.12 2.83 -2.18
C ASP A 19 12.27 2.18 -3.28
N TYR A 20 10.98 2.50 -3.33
CA TYR A 20 10.02 1.93 -4.28
C TYR A 20 9.44 2.97 -5.24
N LYS A 21 10.02 4.17 -5.32
CA LYS A 21 9.47 5.30 -6.06
C LYS A 21 9.17 4.96 -7.51
N ASP A 22 10.13 4.33 -8.19
CA ASP A 22 9.98 3.94 -9.60
C ASP A 22 8.84 2.94 -9.78
N LYS A 23 8.65 2.02 -8.83
CA LYS A 23 7.53 1.06 -8.86
C LYS A 23 6.20 1.78 -8.71
N PHE A 24 6.08 2.73 -7.78
CA PHE A 24 4.87 3.52 -7.61
C PHE A 24 4.56 4.37 -8.85
N GLN A 25 5.58 4.99 -9.47
CA GLN A 25 5.42 5.74 -10.71
C GLN A 25 4.94 4.85 -11.86
N SER A 26 5.57 3.68 -12.05
CA SER A 26 5.15 2.68 -13.03
C SER A 26 3.68 2.28 -12.86
N LEU A 27 3.23 2.03 -11.63
CA LEU A 27 1.84 1.63 -11.37
C LEU A 27 0.83 2.72 -11.74
N VAL A 28 1.19 3.99 -11.55
CA VAL A 28 0.35 5.13 -11.94
C VAL A 28 0.36 5.33 -13.46
N GLU A 29 1.54 5.30 -14.07
CA GLU A 29 1.73 5.53 -15.51
C GLU A 29 1.09 4.45 -16.37
N GLN A 30 1.21 3.19 -15.96
CA GLN A 30 0.72 2.04 -16.71
C GLN A 30 -0.73 1.68 -16.37
N GLY A 31 -1.25 2.21 -15.26
CA GLY A 31 -2.52 1.79 -14.69
C GLY A 31 -2.47 0.38 -14.08
N GLN A 32 -3.49 0.04 -13.30
CA GLN A 32 -3.66 -1.28 -12.70
C GLN A 32 -4.92 -1.94 -13.28
N HIS A 33 -4.77 -3.14 -13.84
CA HIS A 33 -5.86 -3.91 -14.48
C HIS A 33 -5.97 -5.33 -13.87
N PRO A 34 -6.40 -5.46 -12.60
CA PRO A 34 -6.57 -6.76 -11.97
C PRO A 34 -7.71 -7.55 -12.64
N THR A 35 -7.51 -8.86 -12.81
CA THR A 35 -8.50 -9.77 -13.44
C THR A 35 -9.37 -10.51 -12.43
N ILE A 36 -9.08 -10.37 -11.14
CA ILE A 36 -9.71 -11.12 -10.05
C ILE A 36 -10.47 -10.15 -9.14
N LEU A 37 -11.73 -10.47 -8.86
CA LEU A 37 -12.51 -9.86 -7.78
C LEU A 37 -12.43 -10.76 -6.55
N PHE A 38 -11.87 -10.25 -5.45
CA PHE A 38 -11.83 -10.94 -4.18
C PHE A 38 -12.82 -10.30 -3.19
N VAL A 39 -13.78 -11.08 -2.68
CA VAL A 39 -14.74 -10.65 -1.66
C VAL A 39 -14.44 -11.40 -0.37
N GLY A 40 -13.99 -10.67 0.65
CA GLY A 40 -13.58 -11.22 1.95
C GLY A 40 -14.36 -10.62 3.13
N CYS A 41 -14.14 -11.19 4.32
CA CYS A 41 -14.69 -10.66 5.56
C CYS A 41 -13.89 -9.42 6.04
N SER A 42 -14.59 -8.45 6.63
CA SER A 42 -14.00 -7.19 7.14
C SER A 42 -12.85 -7.41 8.13
N ASP A 43 -12.88 -8.52 8.88
CA ASP A 43 -11.80 -8.90 9.80
C ASP A 43 -10.42 -8.96 9.15
N SER A 44 -10.34 -9.14 7.81
CA SER A 44 -9.09 -9.08 7.03
C SER A 44 -7.95 -9.94 7.59
N ARG A 45 -8.29 -11.07 8.22
CA ARG A 45 -7.33 -11.96 8.91
C ARG A 45 -6.31 -12.64 7.98
N LEU A 46 -6.59 -12.68 6.68
CA LEU A 46 -5.70 -13.23 5.66
C LEU A 46 -5.61 -12.25 4.49
N VAL A 47 -4.41 -12.11 3.93
CA VAL A 47 -4.16 -11.32 2.72
C VAL A 47 -4.18 -12.26 1.52
N PRO A 48 -5.03 -12.02 0.51
CA PRO A 48 -5.02 -12.79 -0.73
C PRO A 48 -3.78 -12.43 -1.59
N TYR A 49 -3.15 -13.45 -2.20
CA TYR A 49 -1.99 -13.33 -3.09
C TYR A 49 -2.37 -13.66 -4.54
#